data_AF-A0A8B5XN39-F1
#
_entry.id   AF-A0A8B5XN39-F1
#
_cell.length_a   1.000
_cell.length_b   1.000
_cell.length_c   1.000
_cell.angle_alpha   90.00
_cell.angle_beta   90.00
_cell.angle_gamma   90.00
#
_symmetry.space_group_name_H-M   'P 1'
#
loop_
_entity.id
_entity.type
_entity.pdbx_description
1 polymer ?
#
loop_
_entity_poly.entity_id
_entity_poly.type
_entity_poly.pdbx_seq_one_letter_code
_entity_poly.pdbx_strand_id
1 'polypeptide(L)'
;MQQSDHDQHSSPEQTDSAPALVPWWQRDPWLHVWVLGLFLVFTIGMTWPLARHMTDTLVSWGDPVFQAWTMAWNVHAWSTNPLDVFNANILYPYRNTLAYSDHLFGQTIFVAPIIALFDTPILADNISRFIALTLTGFFTYLLVYDLTGSRVAGIVAGFAYAFIPNRMAHIEHLNILTAQYLPLILLAARRALIHRSTKWAIALGGVLFIQGISGVYFLYFSGILLLVIFVAWLIKDHSRETLIMLGKMIGICAIAAVMLVPSLWPYQVVSQDLGIVRTQADVELWSAVRSDYLSVHPNNRLYGDWLGGNYHRHLEQDLFPGFLLVILAIVGLFYTRLVWERWMLLGLTAFSFLLSFGVIFTLFDREYTNPYVLFYEIVPGFQAIRVAARFGGHLATLGLAGLAGMGVALIVQQVRARIPDLRRGQIASIGVGVLCLTIMTAEYSHNMDLP
;
A
#
# COMPACT_ATOMS: atom_id res chain seq x y z
N MET A 1 -76.98 -5.06 28.84
CA MET A 1 -76.01 -4.79 29.93
C MET A 1 -75.05 -5.98 29.94
N GLN A 2 -73.93 -5.97 29.22
CA GLN A 2 -72.73 -5.11 29.29
C GLN A 2 -71.76 -5.58 30.38
N GLN A 3 -70.63 -6.18 29.94
CA GLN A 3 -69.26 -6.27 30.51
C GLN A 3 -68.64 -7.60 30.06
N SER A 4 -67.75 -7.68 29.06
CA SER A 4 -66.39 -7.13 28.92
C SER A 4 -65.42 -7.69 29.96
N ASP A 5 -64.68 -8.74 29.59
CA ASP A 5 -63.35 -8.98 30.15
C ASP A 5 -62.35 -9.16 28.99
N HIS A 6 -61.28 -8.39 29.10
CA HIS A 6 -60.25 -8.14 28.11
C HIS A 6 -59.23 -9.28 28.07
N ASP A 7 -59.09 -9.93 26.92
CA ASP A 7 -57.86 -10.63 26.56
C ASP A 7 -56.78 -9.59 26.23
N GLN A 8 -55.84 -9.37 27.16
CA GLN A 8 -54.63 -8.61 26.89
C GLN A 8 -53.58 -9.53 26.27
N HIS A 9 -53.28 -9.28 25.00
CA HIS A 9 -52.08 -9.74 24.30
C HIS A 9 -50.81 -9.39 25.07
N SER A 10 -50.08 -10.40 25.55
CA SER A 10 -48.69 -10.27 25.99
C SER A 10 -47.76 -10.49 24.78
N SER A 11 -47.36 -9.41 24.14
CA SER A 11 -46.23 -9.36 23.21
C SER A 11 -44.91 -9.56 23.97
N PRO A 12 -43.99 -10.46 23.56
CA PRO A 12 -42.62 -10.42 24.04
C PRO A 12 -41.83 -9.44 23.16
N GLU A 13 -41.90 -8.15 23.52
CA GLU A 13 -40.91 -7.15 23.10
C GLU A 13 -39.80 -7.13 24.16
N GLN A 14 -38.67 -7.79 23.86
CA GLN A 14 -37.36 -7.40 24.36
C GLN A 14 -36.31 -8.05 23.46
N THR A 15 -36.05 -7.36 22.36
CA THR A 15 -34.87 -7.56 21.54
C THR A 15 -33.65 -7.27 22.40
N ASP A 16 -32.91 -8.32 22.75
CA ASP A 16 -31.53 -8.24 23.25
C ASP A 16 -30.69 -7.52 22.19
N SER A 17 -30.67 -6.19 22.28
CA SER A 17 -29.76 -5.37 21.51
C SER A 17 -28.37 -5.56 22.10
N ALA A 18 -27.60 -6.47 21.49
CA ALA A 18 -26.19 -6.66 21.78
C ALA A 18 -25.52 -5.26 21.85
N PRO A 19 -24.83 -4.92 22.96
CA PRO A 19 -24.25 -3.59 23.11
C PRO A 19 -23.35 -3.31 21.92
N ALA A 20 -23.57 -2.17 21.27
CA ALA A 20 -22.80 -1.74 20.11
C ALA A 20 -21.31 -1.85 20.44
N LEU A 21 -20.64 -2.85 19.85
CA LEU A 21 -19.24 -3.12 20.10
C LEU A 21 -18.45 -1.85 19.75
N VAL A 22 -17.94 -1.16 20.78
CA VAL A 22 -17.08 0.01 20.63
C VAL A 22 -16.04 -0.30 19.55
N PRO A 23 -15.97 0.48 18.47
CA PRO A 23 -15.03 0.23 17.40
C PRO A 23 -13.60 0.12 17.92
N TRP A 24 -12.78 -0.76 17.34
CA TRP A 24 -11.45 -1.04 17.88
C TRP A 24 -10.55 0.20 17.91
N TRP A 25 -10.75 1.19 17.03
CA TRP A 25 -9.98 2.45 17.03
C TRP A 25 -10.31 3.36 18.23
N GLN A 26 -11.41 3.09 18.93
CA GLN A 26 -11.76 3.72 20.21
C GLN A 26 -11.31 2.88 21.41
N ARG A 27 -10.86 1.64 21.19
CA ARG A 27 -10.32 0.76 22.24
C ARG A 27 -8.82 0.97 22.36
N ASP A 28 -8.38 1.57 23.46
CA ASP A 28 -6.97 1.84 23.75
C ASP A 28 -6.27 2.69 22.66
N PRO A 29 -6.73 3.92 22.37
CA PRO A 29 -6.13 4.77 21.32
C PRO A 29 -4.63 4.99 21.54
N TRP A 30 -4.21 5.04 22.81
CA TRP A 30 -2.82 5.17 23.21
C TRP A 30 -1.94 4.01 22.70
N LEU A 31 -2.46 2.78 22.58
CA LEU A 31 -1.70 1.65 22.05
C LEU A 31 -1.42 1.81 20.56
N HIS A 32 -2.36 2.37 19.79
CA HIS A 32 -2.12 2.65 18.38
C HIS A 32 -1.05 3.73 18.19
N VAL A 33 -1.00 4.73 19.09
CA VAL A 33 0.09 5.73 19.12
C VAL A 33 1.44 5.07 19.40
N TRP A 34 1.52 4.13 20.35
CA TRP A 34 2.76 3.38 20.58
C TRP A 34 3.18 2.52 19.39
N VAL A 35 2.23 1.87 18.70
CA VAL A 35 2.55 1.10 17.50
C VAL A 35 3.02 2.01 16.36
N LEU A 36 2.45 3.21 16.22
CA LEU A 36 2.96 4.22 15.28
C LEU A 36 4.41 4.62 15.62
N GLY A 37 4.69 4.91 16.90
CA GLY A 37 6.04 5.19 17.36
C GLY A 37 7.01 4.02 17.15
N LEU A 38 6.54 2.78 17.32
CA LEU A 38 7.32 1.58 17.02
C LEU A 38 7.68 1.48 15.52
N PHE A 39 6.74 1.78 14.62
CA PHE A 39 7.04 1.83 13.18
C PHE A 39 8.00 2.95 12.81
N LEU A 40 7.99 4.08 13.53
CA LEU A 40 9.02 5.11 13.39
C LEU A 40 10.39 4.58 13.80
N VAL A 41 10.48 3.85 14.91
CA VAL A 41 11.74 3.21 15.35
C VAL A 41 12.23 2.19 14.32
N PHE A 42 11.34 1.36 13.76
CA PHE A 42 11.72 0.44 12.68
C PHE A 42 12.21 1.19 11.45
N THR A 43 11.53 2.26 11.03
CA THR A 43 11.97 3.09 9.91
C THR A 43 13.37 3.64 10.16
N ILE A 44 13.64 4.20 11.33
CA ILE A 44 14.97 4.72 11.71
C ILE A 44 16.02 3.61 11.66
N GLY A 45 15.72 2.43 12.20
CA GLY A 45 16.64 1.30 12.21
C GLY A 45 16.94 0.77 10.81
N MET A 46 15.91 0.62 9.98
CA MET A 46 16.03 0.11 8.60
C MET A 46 16.67 1.10 7.64
N THR A 47 16.69 2.39 8.00
CA THR A 47 17.30 3.47 7.21
C THR A 47 18.53 4.06 7.91
N TRP A 48 19.12 3.36 8.87
CA TRP A 48 20.34 3.82 9.51
C TRP A 48 21.50 3.83 8.48
N PRO A 49 22.37 4.87 8.46
CA PRO A 49 22.50 5.99 9.40
C PRO A 49 21.78 7.29 8.99
N LEU A 50 20.80 7.28 8.08
CA LEU A 50 20.15 8.49 7.55
C LEU A 50 19.60 9.42 8.64
N ALA A 51 19.08 8.85 9.73
CA ALA A 51 18.58 9.62 10.87
C ALA A 51 19.63 10.56 11.52
N ARG A 52 20.95 10.31 11.31
CA ARG A 52 22.03 11.21 11.76
C ARG A 52 22.34 12.34 10.80
N HIS A 53 21.94 12.21 9.54
CA HIS A 53 22.29 13.11 8.44
C HIS A 53 21.04 13.66 7.73
N MET A 54 19.97 13.88 8.50
CA MET A 54 18.65 14.24 7.96
C MET A 54 18.67 15.57 7.18
N THR A 55 19.61 16.47 7.46
CA THR A 55 19.64 17.83 6.89
C THR A 55 20.66 18.00 5.76
N ASP A 56 21.66 17.13 5.69
CA ASP A 56 22.87 17.30 4.89
C ASP A 56 23.10 16.15 3.89
N THR A 57 22.43 15.01 4.06
CA THR A 57 22.63 13.85 3.19
C THR A 57 21.31 13.26 2.72
N LEU A 58 21.25 12.92 1.43
CA LEU A 58 20.18 12.14 0.82
C LEU A 58 20.59 10.67 0.72
N VAL A 59 19.62 9.77 0.54
CA VAL A 59 19.90 8.33 0.38
C VAL A 59 20.72 8.00 -0.88
N SER A 60 20.67 8.84 -1.91
CA SER A 60 21.54 8.78 -3.09
C SER A 60 21.55 10.15 -3.79
N TRP A 61 22.55 10.41 -4.65
CA TRP A 61 22.63 11.62 -5.48
C TRP A 61 21.85 11.53 -6.81
N GLY A 62 21.06 10.46 -7.00
CA GLY A 62 20.22 10.29 -8.18
C GLY A 62 18.83 10.93 -8.00
N ASP A 63 17.81 10.10 -8.08
CA ASP A 63 16.40 10.45 -7.91
C ASP A 63 16.07 11.32 -6.67
N PRO A 64 16.65 11.09 -5.48
CA PRO A 64 16.36 11.90 -4.29
C PRO A 64 16.64 13.39 -4.46
N VAL A 65 17.67 13.76 -5.23
CA VAL A 65 17.99 15.17 -5.50
C VAL A 65 16.86 15.83 -6.29
N PHE A 66 16.36 15.13 -7.31
CA PHE A 66 15.24 15.59 -8.13
C PHE A 66 13.94 15.66 -7.31
N GLN A 67 13.69 14.69 -6.43
CA GLN A 67 12.51 14.66 -5.56
C GLN A 67 12.54 15.79 -4.53
N ALA A 68 13.69 16.07 -3.91
CA ALA A 68 13.88 17.22 -3.02
C ALA A 68 13.64 18.54 -3.76
N TRP A 69 14.19 18.70 -4.98
CA TRP A 69 13.92 19.86 -5.82
C TRP A 69 12.44 19.99 -6.18
N THR A 70 11.75 18.89 -6.50
CA THR A 70 10.32 18.90 -6.84
C THR A 70 9.49 19.42 -5.68
N MET A 71 9.75 18.96 -4.45
CA MET A 71 9.05 19.45 -3.27
C MET A 71 9.37 20.93 -2.98
N ALA A 72 10.62 21.36 -3.18
CA ALA A 72 11.01 22.77 -3.03
C ALA A 72 10.32 23.67 -4.07
N TRP A 73 10.28 23.23 -5.33
CA TRP A 73 9.57 23.91 -6.41
C TRP A 73 8.08 24.04 -6.11
N ASN A 74 7.44 22.96 -5.65
CA ASN A 74 6.03 22.99 -5.29
C ASN A 74 5.74 24.06 -4.22
N VAL A 75 6.54 24.10 -3.14
CA VAL A 75 6.38 25.10 -2.08
C VAL A 75 6.61 26.52 -2.62
N HIS A 76 7.64 26.70 -3.45
CA HIS A 76 7.88 27.98 -4.12
C HIS A 76 6.67 28.41 -4.94
N ALA A 77 6.22 27.60 -5.89
CA ALA A 77 5.12 27.90 -6.79
C ALA A 77 3.79 28.11 -6.05
N TRP A 78 3.48 27.31 -5.02
CA TRP A 78 2.28 27.51 -4.20
C TRP A 78 2.27 28.86 -3.49
N SER A 79 3.45 29.39 -3.14
CA SER A 79 3.60 30.68 -2.47
C SER A 79 3.65 31.89 -3.41
N THR A 80 4.09 31.71 -4.65
CA THR A 80 4.32 32.82 -5.60
C THR A 80 3.27 32.89 -6.70
N ASN A 81 2.99 31.77 -7.37
CA ASN A 81 2.00 31.67 -8.44
C ASN A 81 1.43 30.25 -8.55
N PRO A 82 0.43 29.90 -7.72
CA PRO A 82 -0.07 28.52 -7.62
C PRO A 82 -0.71 27.99 -8.89
N LEU A 83 -1.19 28.87 -9.78
CA LEU A 83 -1.79 28.48 -11.06
C LEU A 83 -0.75 28.07 -12.11
N ASP A 84 0.52 28.42 -11.89
CA ASP A 84 1.63 28.16 -12.81
C ASP A 84 2.57 27.06 -12.30
N VAL A 85 2.14 26.30 -11.28
CA VAL A 85 2.95 25.27 -10.61
C VAL A 85 3.56 24.25 -11.57
N PHE A 86 2.93 23.97 -12.72
CA PHE A 86 3.46 23.00 -13.67
C PHE A 86 4.61 23.54 -14.54
N ASN A 87 4.78 24.85 -14.66
CA ASN A 87 5.88 25.46 -15.41
C ASN A 87 7.13 25.58 -14.53
N ALA A 88 7.73 24.42 -14.22
CA ALA A 88 8.92 24.33 -13.40
C ALA A 88 10.18 24.93 -14.04
N ASN A 89 11.11 25.36 -13.19
CA ASN A 89 12.37 25.99 -13.59
C ASN A 89 13.42 24.98 -14.11
N ILE A 90 13.00 24.01 -14.92
CA ILE A 90 13.84 22.99 -15.52
C ILE A 90 13.50 22.83 -17.01
N LEU A 91 14.47 22.37 -17.81
CA LEU A 91 14.29 22.03 -19.23
C LEU A 91 13.81 23.20 -20.11
N TYR A 92 14.34 24.41 -19.94
CA TYR A 92 14.05 25.53 -20.86
C TYR A 92 14.36 25.13 -22.32
N PRO A 93 13.50 25.45 -23.31
CA PRO A 93 12.28 26.28 -23.26
C PRO A 93 10.96 25.51 -23.12
N TYR A 94 10.99 24.25 -22.68
CA TYR A 94 9.79 23.43 -22.55
C TYR A 94 8.82 23.96 -21.47
N ARG A 95 7.52 23.68 -21.66
CA ARG A 95 6.43 24.06 -20.75
C ARG A 95 5.89 22.83 -20.01
N ASN A 96 5.17 23.07 -18.91
CA ASN A 96 4.59 22.04 -18.06
C ASN A 96 5.63 20.99 -17.59
N THR A 97 6.86 21.44 -17.37
CA THR A 97 8.02 20.57 -17.13
C THR A 97 7.94 19.81 -15.80
N LEU A 98 7.11 20.27 -14.86
CA LEU A 98 6.79 19.47 -13.66
C LEU A 98 6.05 18.18 -14.01
N ALA A 99 5.21 18.17 -15.05
CA ALA A 99 4.44 16.99 -15.48
C ALA A 99 5.28 15.97 -16.28
N TYR A 100 6.59 16.19 -16.41
CA TYR A 100 7.50 15.25 -17.06
C TYR A 100 7.89 14.12 -16.09
N SER A 101 7.61 14.30 -14.79
CA SER A 101 7.76 13.31 -13.73
C SER A 101 6.60 13.41 -12.74
N ASP A 102 6.59 12.57 -11.71
CA ASP A 102 5.58 12.66 -10.64
C ASP A 102 5.72 13.99 -9.88
N HIS A 103 4.64 14.76 -9.85
CA HIS A 103 4.54 16.08 -9.19
C HIS A 103 4.69 16.10 -7.65
N LEU A 104 4.61 14.95 -6.95
CA LEU A 104 4.79 14.81 -5.50
C LEU A 104 3.95 15.75 -4.59
N PHE A 105 2.76 16.20 -5.03
CA PHE A 105 1.93 17.11 -4.21
C PHE A 105 1.53 16.50 -2.88
N GLY A 106 1.13 15.23 -2.87
CA GLY A 106 0.71 14.53 -1.65
C GLY A 106 1.81 14.45 -0.60
N GLN A 107 3.06 14.22 -1.01
CA GLN A 107 4.25 14.25 -0.15
C GLN A 107 4.52 15.67 0.33
N THR A 108 4.53 16.63 -0.60
CA THR A 108 4.86 18.02 -0.32
C THR A 108 3.95 18.62 0.75
N ILE A 109 2.64 18.31 0.77
CA ILE A 109 1.70 18.83 1.78
C ILE A 109 2.17 18.57 3.22
N PHE A 110 2.77 17.40 3.48
CA PHE A 110 3.23 17.05 4.83
C PHE A 110 4.54 17.73 5.23
N VAL A 111 5.35 18.14 4.26
CA VAL A 111 6.69 18.70 4.49
C VAL A 111 6.83 20.15 4.06
N ALA A 112 5.79 20.75 3.48
CA ALA A 112 5.76 22.15 3.08
C ALA A 112 6.10 23.12 4.23
N PRO A 113 5.61 22.93 5.48
CA PRO A 113 6.02 23.78 6.59
C PRO A 113 7.53 23.73 6.87
N ILE A 114 8.18 22.58 6.65
CA ILE A 114 9.63 22.44 6.85
C ILE A 114 10.39 23.28 5.83
N ILE A 115 10.01 23.19 4.56
CA ILE A 115 10.65 23.97 3.48
C ILE A 115 10.37 25.46 3.69
N ALA A 116 9.12 25.84 3.97
CA ALA A 116 8.74 27.25 4.12
C ALA A 116 9.41 27.94 5.32
N LEU A 117 9.68 27.22 6.41
CA LEU A 117 10.27 27.78 7.63
C LEU A 117 11.79 27.67 7.68
N PHE A 118 12.37 26.62 7.12
CA PHE A 118 13.79 26.29 7.31
C PHE A 118 14.60 26.27 6.01
N ASP A 119 13.95 26.33 4.84
CA ASP A 119 14.60 26.25 3.53
C ASP A 119 15.54 25.03 3.39
N THR A 120 15.08 23.87 3.89
CA THR A 120 15.83 22.61 3.90
C THR A 120 15.13 21.51 3.11
N PRO A 121 15.23 21.51 1.76
CA PRO A 121 14.64 20.45 0.92
C PRO A 121 15.15 19.04 1.22
N ILE A 122 16.41 18.89 1.66
CA ILE A 122 16.99 17.60 2.06
C ILE A 122 16.25 17.04 3.28
N LEU A 123 16.01 17.87 4.29
CA LEU A 123 15.25 17.49 5.48
C LEU A 123 13.82 17.09 5.12
N ALA A 124 13.18 17.83 4.22
CA ALA A 124 11.85 17.52 3.73
C ALA A 124 11.79 16.17 3.01
N ASP A 125 12.76 15.85 2.14
CA ASP A 125 12.83 14.55 1.46
C ASP A 125 12.99 13.39 2.44
N ASN A 126 13.96 13.49 3.36
CA ASN A 126 14.21 12.45 4.35
C ASN A 126 13.00 12.24 5.29
N ILE A 127 12.35 13.31 5.73
CA ILE A 127 11.12 13.22 6.54
C ILE A 127 9.98 12.60 5.74
N SER A 128 9.83 12.94 4.47
CA SER A 128 8.79 12.37 3.61
C SER A 128 8.96 10.85 3.44
N ARG A 129 10.21 10.37 3.26
CA ARG A 129 10.52 8.93 3.26
C ARG A 129 10.16 8.26 4.57
N PHE A 130 10.47 8.92 5.70
CA PHE A 130 10.14 8.38 7.02
C PHE A 130 8.63 8.26 7.21
N ILE A 131 7.88 9.30 6.82
CA ILE A 131 6.41 9.30 6.83
C ILE A 131 5.89 8.14 5.97
N ALA A 132 6.38 7.98 4.75
CA ALA A 132 5.92 6.94 3.82
C ALA A 132 6.11 5.53 4.41
N LEU A 133 7.31 5.20 4.90
CA LEU A 133 7.62 3.88 5.46
C LEU A 133 6.85 3.62 6.76
N THR A 134 6.85 4.58 7.68
CA THR A 134 6.17 4.46 8.98
C THR A 134 4.66 4.31 8.80
N LEU A 135 4.03 5.15 7.97
CA LEU A 135 2.59 5.04 7.72
C LEU A 135 2.24 3.78 6.95
N THR A 136 3.11 3.29 6.06
CA THR A 136 2.81 2.04 5.37
C THR A 136 2.77 0.86 6.34
N GLY A 137 3.73 0.76 7.25
CA GLY A 137 3.73 -0.27 8.27
C GLY A 137 2.54 -0.13 9.23
N PHE A 138 2.28 1.09 9.67
CA PHE A 138 1.18 1.38 10.58
C PHE A 138 -0.19 1.10 9.97
N PHE A 139 -0.47 1.53 8.75
CA PHE A 139 -1.77 1.29 8.10
C PHE A 139 -1.98 -0.18 7.75
N THR A 140 -0.93 -0.92 7.39
CA THR A 140 -1.03 -2.39 7.27
C THR A 140 -1.26 -3.06 8.63
N TYR A 141 -0.66 -2.56 9.70
CA TYR A 141 -0.98 -3.00 11.06
C TYR A 141 -2.46 -2.77 11.39
N LEU A 142 -3.02 -1.59 11.10
CA LEU A 142 -4.44 -1.29 11.33
C LEU A 142 -5.32 -2.23 10.54
N LEU A 143 -4.99 -2.47 9.26
CA LEU A 143 -5.70 -3.42 8.41
C LEU A 143 -5.71 -4.84 9.01
N VAL A 144 -4.55 -5.38 9.36
CA VAL A 144 -4.46 -6.76 9.87
C VAL A 144 -5.02 -6.89 11.28
N TYR A 145 -4.93 -5.83 12.10
CA TYR A 145 -5.62 -5.77 13.38
C TYR A 145 -7.14 -5.74 13.21
N ASP A 146 -7.65 -5.01 12.22
CA ASP A 146 -9.07 -4.97 11.85
C ASP A 146 -9.60 -6.33 11.35
N LEU A 147 -8.73 -7.09 10.68
CA LEU A 147 -9.02 -8.45 10.23
C LEU A 147 -9.02 -9.44 11.41
N THR A 148 -7.93 -9.48 12.18
CA THR A 148 -7.62 -10.60 13.07
C THR A 148 -7.88 -10.33 14.55
N GLY A 149 -7.97 -9.07 14.96
CA GLY A 149 -7.98 -8.63 16.35
C GLY A 149 -6.62 -8.82 17.08
N SER A 150 -5.57 -9.27 16.38
CA SER A 150 -4.26 -9.54 16.96
C SER A 150 -3.26 -8.42 16.66
N ARG A 151 -2.80 -7.74 17.70
CA ARG A 151 -1.78 -6.67 17.57
C ARG A 151 -0.45 -7.22 17.06
N VAL A 152 -0.05 -8.40 17.52
CA VAL A 152 1.19 -9.08 17.08
C VAL A 152 1.13 -9.40 15.59
N ALA A 153 0.00 -9.95 15.12
CA ALA A 153 -0.20 -10.23 13.70
C ALA A 153 -0.11 -8.95 12.85
N GLY A 154 -0.74 -7.86 13.33
CA GLY A 154 -0.66 -6.57 12.67
C GLY A 154 0.75 -6.01 12.61
N ILE A 155 1.53 -6.09 13.70
CA ILE A 155 2.89 -5.57 13.74
C ILE A 155 3.78 -6.35 12.77
N VAL A 156 3.70 -7.69 12.77
CA VAL A 156 4.50 -8.53 11.85
C VAL A 156 4.13 -8.26 10.39
N ALA A 157 2.83 -8.24 10.05
CA ALA A 157 2.40 -7.97 8.69
C ALA A 157 2.74 -6.54 8.23
N GLY A 158 2.58 -5.56 9.13
CA GLY A 158 2.95 -4.18 8.86
C GLY A 158 4.44 -4.02 8.62
N PHE A 159 5.29 -4.65 9.44
CA PHE A 159 6.73 -4.65 9.25
C PHE A 159 7.09 -5.31 7.91
N ALA A 160 6.55 -6.50 7.66
CA ALA A 160 6.85 -7.24 6.44
C ALA A 160 6.46 -6.46 5.17
N TYR A 161 5.31 -5.78 5.16
CA TYR A 161 4.91 -4.98 4.01
C TYR A 161 5.72 -3.70 3.87
N ALA A 162 6.00 -2.99 4.97
CA ALA A 162 6.74 -1.72 4.96
C ALA A 162 8.19 -1.88 4.52
N PHE A 163 8.83 -2.98 4.89
CA PHE A 163 10.27 -3.20 4.72
C PHE A 163 10.60 -4.40 3.83
N ILE A 164 9.66 -4.83 2.98
CA ILE A 164 9.90 -5.95 2.05
C ILE A 164 11.12 -5.67 1.15
N PRO A 165 11.93 -6.68 0.77
CA PRO A 165 13.16 -6.48 0.00
C PRO A 165 12.97 -5.63 -1.26
N ASN A 166 11.90 -5.87 -2.02
CA ASN A 166 11.55 -5.06 -3.19
C ASN A 166 11.43 -3.56 -2.86
N ARG A 167 10.77 -3.21 -1.76
CA ARG A 167 10.57 -1.81 -1.39
C ARG A 167 11.85 -1.17 -0.90
N MET A 168 12.66 -1.92 -0.16
CA MET A 168 13.96 -1.43 0.27
C MET A 168 14.91 -1.24 -0.93
N ALA A 169 14.75 -2.03 -2.00
CA ALA A 169 15.44 -1.79 -3.27
C ALA A 169 15.07 -0.46 -3.93
N HIS A 170 13.87 0.06 -3.64
CA HIS A 170 13.37 1.33 -4.15
C HIS A 170 13.47 2.45 -3.11
N ILE A 171 14.39 2.36 -2.14
CA ILE A 171 14.52 3.36 -1.07
C ILE A 171 14.78 4.78 -1.60
N GLU A 172 15.36 4.91 -2.79
CA GLU A 172 15.59 6.20 -3.46
C GLU A 172 14.36 6.75 -4.22
N HIS A 173 13.37 5.91 -4.52
CA HIS A 173 12.18 6.28 -5.31
C HIS A 173 11.01 6.67 -4.41
N LEU A 174 10.93 7.92 -3.93
CA LEU A 174 9.91 8.37 -2.97
C LEU A 174 8.48 8.17 -3.49
N ASN A 175 8.25 8.41 -4.78
CA ASN A 175 6.97 8.16 -5.45
C ASN A 175 6.52 6.70 -5.37
N ILE A 176 7.45 5.75 -5.30
CA ILE A 176 7.19 4.31 -5.17
C ILE A 176 7.16 3.86 -3.70
N LEU A 177 7.89 4.55 -2.82
CA LEU A 177 7.80 4.33 -1.37
C LEU A 177 6.44 4.72 -0.78
N THR A 178 5.69 5.62 -1.42
CA THR A 178 4.39 6.10 -0.94
C THR A 178 3.23 5.10 -1.09
N ALA A 179 3.45 3.86 -0.67
CA ALA A 179 2.49 2.76 -0.72
C ALA A 179 1.50 2.75 0.47
N GLN A 180 1.59 3.71 1.39
CA GLN A 180 0.84 3.71 2.65
C GLN A 180 -0.68 3.72 2.45
N TYR A 181 -1.19 4.34 1.39
CA TYR A 181 -2.63 4.45 1.22
C TYR A 181 -3.26 3.15 0.71
N LEU A 182 -2.52 2.24 0.09
CA LEU A 182 -3.05 0.95 -0.37
C LEU A 182 -3.70 0.10 0.75
N PRO A 183 -3.04 -0.19 1.89
CA PRO A 183 -3.69 -0.89 3.00
C PRO A 183 -4.86 -0.10 3.59
N LEU A 184 -4.80 1.23 3.57
CA LEU A 184 -5.86 2.09 4.08
C LEU A 184 -7.10 2.10 3.16
N ILE A 185 -6.91 2.05 1.84
CA ILE A 185 -7.95 1.86 0.82
C ILE A 185 -8.66 0.53 1.05
N LEU A 186 -7.91 -0.56 1.21
CA LEU A 186 -8.49 -1.87 1.45
C LEU A 186 -9.24 -1.93 2.79
N LEU A 187 -8.70 -1.32 3.85
CA LEU A 187 -9.37 -1.19 5.15
C LEU A 187 -10.68 -0.39 5.03
N ALA A 188 -10.65 0.79 4.40
CA ALA A 188 -11.81 1.66 4.25
C ALA A 188 -12.89 1.00 3.37
N ALA A 189 -12.50 0.38 2.26
CA ALA A 189 -13.40 -0.36 1.38
C ALA A 189 -14.06 -1.54 2.11
N ARG A 190 -13.27 -2.35 2.83
CA ARG A 190 -13.79 -3.45 3.66
C ARG A 190 -14.81 -2.95 4.68
N ARG A 191 -14.47 -1.90 5.42
CA ARG A 191 -15.35 -1.31 6.45
C ARG A 191 -16.63 -0.73 5.87
N ALA A 192 -16.53 -0.08 4.71
CA ALA A 192 -17.66 0.43 3.96
C ALA A 192 -18.62 -0.72 3.58
N LEU A 193 -18.09 -1.83 3.06
CA LEU A 193 -18.88 -2.98 2.63
C LEU A 193 -19.51 -3.75 3.80
N ILE A 194 -18.72 -4.11 4.81
CA ILE A 194 -19.19 -4.90 5.96
C ILE A 194 -20.25 -4.14 6.77
N HIS A 195 -20.05 -2.84 7.00
CA HIS A 195 -20.97 -2.03 7.81
C HIS A 195 -21.98 -1.23 6.98
N ARG A 196 -21.96 -1.35 5.64
CA ARG A 196 -22.77 -0.56 4.70
C ARG A 196 -22.71 0.95 5.01
N SER A 197 -21.50 1.43 5.32
CA SER A 197 -21.29 2.73 5.91
C SER A 197 -20.81 3.77 4.90
N THR A 198 -21.66 4.77 4.61
CA THR A 198 -21.28 5.90 3.75
C THR A 198 -20.10 6.69 4.31
N LYS A 199 -19.93 6.76 5.65
CA LYS A 199 -18.78 7.43 6.27
C LYS A 199 -17.46 6.80 5.85
N TRP A 200 -17.40 5.46 5.82
CA TRP A 200 -16.22 4.73 5.35
C TRP A 200 -16.04 4.82 3.83
N ALA A 201 -17.13 4.95 3.06
CA ALA A 201 -17.03 5.23 1.63
C ALA A 201 -16.47 6.65 1.35
N ILE A 202 -16.86 7.66 2.15
CA ILE A 202 -16.28 9.01 2.07
C ILE A 202 -14.80 8.98 2.46
N ALA A 203 -14.45 8.25 3.53
CA ALA A 203 -13.05 8.06 3.91
C ALA A 203 -12.25 7.40 2.77
N LEU A 204 -12.81 6.37 2.11
CA LEU A 204 -12.21 5.76 0.92
C LEU A 204 -11.97 6.79 -0.19
N GLY A 205 -12.96 7.62 -0.52
CA GLY A 205 -12.80 8.70 -1.51
C GLY A 205 -11.69 9.69 -1.15
N GLY A 206 -11.63 10.12 0.11
CA GLY A 206 -10.57 11.01 0.60
C GLY A 206 -9.17 10.37 0.52
N VAL A 207 -9.04 9.10 0.88
CA VAL A 207 -7.77 8.37 0.79
C VAL A 207 -7.34 8.19 -0.67
N LEU A 208 -8.28 7.89 -1.58
CA LEU A 208 -8.00 7.81 -3.02
C LEU A 208 -7.55 9.14 -3.60
N PHE A 209 -8.19 10.24 -3.20
CA PHE A 209 -7.78 11.58 -3.61
C PHE A 209 -6.34 11.87 -3.16
N ILE A 210 -6.02 11.62 -1.89
CA ILE A 210 -4.66 11.82 -1.36
C ILE A 210 -3.66 10.91 -2.08
N GLN A 211 -4.01 9.66 -2.36
CA GLN A 211 -3.16 8.74 -3.11
C GLN A 211 -2.90 9.25 -4.54
N GLY A 212 -3.92 9.79 -5.22
CA GLY A 212 -3.81 10.30 -6.57
C GLY A 212 -2.89 11.51 -6.69
N ILE A 213 -2.96 12.46 -5.76
CA ILE A 213 -2.03 13.60 -5.72
C ILE A 213 -0.61 13.21 -5.25
N SER A 214 -0.45 12.03 -4.64
CA SER A 214 0.87 11.53 -4.20
C SER A 214 1.64 10.83 -5.33
N GLY A 215 0.95 10.18 -6.26
CA GLY A 215 1.60 9.49 -7.36
C GLY A 215 0.62 8.82 -8.32
N VAL A 216 0.83 9.04 -9.61
CA VAL A 216 -0.08 8.56 -10.66
C VAL A 216 -0.05 7.02 -10.75
N TYR A 217 1.12 6.42 -10.52
CA TYR A 217 1.29 4.97 -10.53
C TYR A 217 0.36 4.25 -9.54
N PHE A 218 0.30 4.77 -8.31
CA PHE A 218 -0.51 4.18 -7.26
C PHE A 218 -2.00 4.49 -7.39
N LEU A 219 -2.39 5.50 -8.18
CA LEU A 219 -3.79 5.71 -8.54
C LEU A 219 -4.32 4.52 -9.34
N TYR A 220 -3.57 4.06 -10.34
CA TYR A 220 -3.92 2.87 -11.12
C TYR A 220 -3.91 1.60 -10.26
N PHE A 221 -2.90 1.45 -9.37
CA PHE A 221 -2.86 0.30 -8.45
C PHE A 221 -4.05 0.29 -7.51
N SER A 222 -4.50 1.47 -7.06
CA SER A 222 -5.71 1.61 -6.25
C SER A 222 -6.98 1.21 -7.03
N GLY A 223 -7.04 1.52 -8.32
CA GLY A 223 -8.11 1.05 -9.21
C GLY A 223 -8.17 -0.47 -9.30
N ILE A 224 -7.03 -1.13 -9.54
CA ILE A 224 -6.93 -2.60 -9.57
C ILE A 224 -7.28 -3.22 -8.21
N LEU A 225 -6.79 -2.64 -7.12
CA LEU A 225 -7.12 -3.07 -5.76
C LEU A 225 -8.63 -3.03 -5.51
N LEU A 226 -9.30 -1.93 -5.86
CA LEU A 226 -10.75 -1.78 -5.71
C LEU A 226 -11.52 -2.74 -6.61
N LEU A 227 -11.07 -2.94 -7.85
CA LEU A 227 -11.66 -3.92 -8.76
C LEU A 227 -11.69 -5.31 -8.12
N VAL A 228 -10.56 -5.78 -7.59
CA VAL A 228 -10.48 -7.09 -6.92
C VAL A 228 -11.41 -7.14 -5.71
N ILE A 229 -11.44 -6.10 -4.87
CA ILE A 229 -12.32 -6.04 -3.69
C ILE A 229 -13.79 -6.10 -4.09
N PHE A 230 -14.21 -5.32 -5.09
CA PHE A 230 -15.61 -5.23 -5.53
C PHE A 230 -16.07 -6.51 -6.20
N VAL A 231 -15.25 -7.11 -7.07
CA VAL A 231 -15.56 -8.40 -7.70
C VAL A 231 -15.64 -9.50 -6.64
N ALA A 232 -14.66 -9.59 -5.73
CA ALA A 232 -14.68 -10.58 -4.66
C ALA A 232 -15.89 -10.41 -3.73
N TRP A 233 -16.34 -9.18 -3.49
CA TRP A 233 -17.54 -8.92 -2.70
C TRP A 233 -18.82 -9.30 -3.45
N LEU A 234 -18.93 -8.96 -4.74
CA LEU A 234 -20.09 -9.33 -5.57
C LEU A 234 -20.28 -10.84 -5.70
N ILE A 235 -19.18 -11.61 -5.75
CA ILE A 235 -19.23 -13.07 -5.73
C ILE A 235 -19.82 -13.60 -4.41
N LYS A 236 -19.56 -12.91 -3.30
CA LYS A 236 -20.05 -13.28 -1.97
C LYS A 236 -21.50 -12.85 -1.72
N ASP A 237 -21.84 -11.63 -2.08
CA ASP A 237 -23.13 -11.01 -1.79
C ASP A 237 -23.55 -10.09 -2.95
N HIS A 238 -24.69 -10.42 -3.56
CA HIS A 238 -25.31 -9.67 -4.65
C HIS A 238 -26.68 -9.08 -4.24
N SER A 239 -26.90 -8.87 -2.94
CA SER A 239 -28.11 -8.22 -2.42
C SER A 239 -28.26 -6.79 -2.94
N ARG A 240 -29.50 -6.29 -2.98
CA ARG A 240 -29.81 -4.92 -3.42
C ARG A 240 -29.07 -3.88 -2.58
N GLU A 241 -28.97 -4.10 -1.28
CA GLU A 241 -28.26 -3.23 -0.33
C GLU A 241 -26.77 -3.15 -0.67
N THR A 242 -26.17 -4.29 -1.05
CA THR A 242 -24.77 -4.35 -1.49
C THR A 242 -24.56 -3.63 -2.81
N LEU A 243 -25.45 -3.80 -3.79
CA LEU A 243 -25.37 -3.06 -5.06
C LEU A 243 -25.49 -1.55 -4.85
N ILE A 244 -26.38 -1.11 -3.95
CA ILE A 244 -26.50 0.31 -3.57
C ILE A 244 -25.21 0.80 -2.91
N MET A 245 -24.62 0.01 -2.01
CA MET A 245 -23.39 0.39 -1.32
C MET A 245 -22.20 0.49 -2.29
N LEU A 246 -22.04 -0.49 -3.19
CA LEU A 246 -21.04 -0.44 -4.25
C LEU A 246 -21.24 0.75 -5.16
N GLY A 247 -22.49 1.03 -5.58
CA GLY A 247 -22.81 2.23 -6.37
C GLY A 247 -22.42 3.53 -5.67
N LYS A 248 -22.66 3.64 -4.36
CA LYS A 248 -22.20 4.80 -3.55
C LYS A 248 -20.68 4.91 -3.51
N MET A 249 -19.99 3.79 -3.28
CA MET A 249 -18.52 3.77 -3.25
C MET A 249 -17.95 4.18 -4.61
N ILE A 250 -18.46 3.62 -5.71
CA ILE A 250 -18.07 3.97 -7.07
C ILE A 250 -18.32 5.46 -7.34
N GLY A 251 -19.50 5.98 -6.98
CA GLY A 251 -19.82 7.40 -7.13
C GLY A 251 -18.86 8.31 -6.35
N ILE A 252 -18.51 7.95 -5.12
CA ILE A 252 -17.54 8.71 -4.31
C ILE A 252 -16.12 8.62 -4.87
N CYS A 253 -15.69 7.44 -5.34
CA CYS A 253 -14.40 7.28 -6.01
C CYS A 253 -14.34 8.09 -7.31
N ALA A 254 -15.45 8.16 -8.06
CA ALA A 254 -15.55 8.98 -9.25
C ALA A 254 -15.44 10.48 -8.94
N ILE A 255 -16.08 10.96 -7.85
CA ILE A 255 -15.90 12.34 -7.38
C ILE A 255 -14.42 12.61 -7.05
N ALA A 256 -13.76 11.71 -6.32
CA ALA A 256 -12.34 11.84 -6.02
C ALA A 256 -11.48 11.90 -7.31
N ALA A 257 -11.78 11.05 -8.31
CA ALA A 257 -11.11 11.08 -9.61
C ALA A 257 -11.33 12.40 -10.37
N VAL A 258 -12.55 12.96 -10.34
CA VAL A 258 -12.87 14.27 -10.94
C VAL A 258 -12.08 15.38 -10.25
N MET A 259 -11.94 15.34 -8.93
CA MET A 259 -11.13 16.31 -8.18
C MET A 259 -9.63 16.25 -8.51
N LEU A 260 -9.13 15.14 -9.04
CA LEU A 260 -7.75 14.99 -9.48
C LEU A 260 -7.49 15.58 -10.88
N VAL A 261 -8.54 15.86 -11.67
CA VAL A 261 -8.40 16.34 -13.06
C VAL A 261 -7.47 17.54 -13.18
N PRO A 262 -7.53 18.60 -12.33
CA PRO A 262 -6.60 19.73 -12.44
C PRO A 262 -5.13 19.34 -12.30
N SER A 263 -4.81 18.33 -11.49
CA SER A 263 -3.44 17.82 -11.32
C SER A 263 -3.00 16.86 -12.44
N LEU A 264 -3.95 16.15 -13.06
CA LEU A 264 -3.67 15.16 -14.10
C LEU A 264 -3.69 15.75 -15.51
N TRP A 265 -4.42 16.85 -15.72
CA TRP A 265 -4.57 17.49 -17.02
C TRP A 265 -3.24 17.90 -17.68
N PRO A 266 -2.26 18.47 -16.96
CA PRO A 266 -0.97 18.82 -17.56
C PRO A 266 -0.20 17.61 -18.11
N TYR A 267 -0.33 16.43 -17.51
CA TYR A 267 0.28 15.20 -18.03
C TYR A 267 -0.35 14.80 -19.38
N GLN A 268 -1.66 14.98 -19.53
CA GLN A 268 -2.35 14.73 -20.79
C GLN A 268 -1.86 15.69 -21.89
N VAL A 269 -1.70 16.97 -21.56
CA VAL A 269 -1.16 17.99 -22.49
C VAL A 269 0.26 17.62 -22.90
N VAL A 270 1.14 17.31 -21.95
CA VAL A 270 2.54 16.93 -22.24
C VAL A 270 2.63 15.66 -23.09
N SER A 271 1.80 14.65 -22.80
CA SER A 271 1.75 13.42 -23.60
C SER A 271 1.35 13.68 -25.05
N GLN A 272 0.38 14.57 -25.29
CA GLN A 272 -0.05 14.97 -26.62
C GLN A 272 1.00 15.83 -27.34
N ASP A 273 1.58 16.82 -26.66
CA ASP A 273 2.56 17.76 -27.23
C ASP A 273 3.85 17.04 -27.66
N LEU A 274 4.32 16.10 -26.85
CA LEU A 274 5.56 15.36 -27.12
C LEU A 274 5.32 14.09 -27.96
N GLY A 275 4.06 13.67 -28.14
CA GLY A 275 3.72 12.40 -28.80
C GLY A 275 4.30 11.17 -28.12
N ILE A 276 4.62 11.26 -26.83
CA ILE A 276 5.26 10.17 -26.08
C ILE A 276 4.20 9.17 -25.67
N VAL A 277 4.30 7.98 -26.24
CA VAL A 277 3.53 6.80 -25.86
C VAL A 277 4.54 5.73 -25.44
N ARG A 278 4.31 5.08 -24.30
CA ARG A 278 5.07 3.86 -23.95
C ARG A 278 4.50 2.72 -24.77
N THR A 279 5.35 2.07 -25.54
CA THR A 279 4.96 0.95 -26.38
C THR A 279 4.75 -0.32 -25.56
N GLN A 280 4.06 -1.32 -26.12
CA GLN A 280 3.97 -2.64 -25.46
C GLN A 280 5.37 -3.26 -25.25
N ALA A 281 6.30 -3.03 -26.18
CA ALA A 281 7.69 -3.47 -26.05
C ALA A 281 8.40 -2.82 -24.83
N ASP A 282 8.12 -1.54 -24.54
CA ASP A 282 8.63 -0.90 -23.32
C ASP A 282 8.07 -1.57 -22.06
N VAL A 283 6.79 -1.96 -22.08
CA VAL A 283 6.16 -2.67 -20.95
C VAL A 283 6.77 -4.05 -20.78
N GLU A 284 6.96 -4.80 -21.87
CA GLU A 284 7.55 -6.14 -21.86
C GLU A 284 8.97 -6.14 -21.30
N LEU A 285 9.79 -5.15 -21.65
CA LEU A 285 11.15 -5.00 -21.11
C LEU A 285 11.17 -4.90 -19.58
N TRP A 286 10.19 -4.20 -19.00
CA TRP A 286 10.06 -3.95 -17.57
C TRP A 286 9.02 -4.85 -16.89
N SER A 287 8.64 -5.95 -17.54
CA SER A 287 7.76 -6.97 -17.01
C SER A 287 8.53 -8.00 -16.18
N ALA A 288 7.81 -8.67 -15.28
CA ALA A 288 8.34 -9.75 -14.50
C ALA A 288 8.55 -11.00 -15.36
N VAL A 289 9.59 -11.77 -15.06
CA VAL A 289 9.76 -13.16 -15.46
C VAL A 289 9.79 -14.05 -14.23
N ARG A 290 9.69 -15.38 -14.40
CA ARG A 290 9.55 -16.31 -13.27
C ARG A 290 10.72 -16.25 -12.30
N SER A 291 11.94 -16.04 -12.79
CA SER A 291 13.15 -15.93 -11.97
C SER A 291 13.18 -14.66 -11.10
N ASP A 292 12.44 -13.61 -11.47
CA ASP A 292 12.40 -12.35 -10.71
C ASP A 292 11.76 -12.53 -9.33
N TYR A 293 10.88 -13.53 -9.20
CA TYR A 293 10.31 -13.94 -7.91
C TYR A 293 11.29 -14.72 -7.05
N LEU A 294 12.53 -14.91 -7.50
CA LEU A 294 13.68 -15.35 -6.71
C LEU A 294 14.78 -14.29 -6.73
N SER A 295 14.51 -13.06 -7.21
CA SER A 295 15.47 -11.96 -7.26
C SER A 295 15.32 -11.01 -6.08
N VAL A 296 16.46 -10.63 -5.51
CA VAL A 296 16.60 -9.55 -4.55
C VAL A 296 17.74 -8.65 -4.99
N HIS A 297 17.76 -7.42 -4.50
CA HIS A 297 18.91 -6.55 -4.71
C HIS A 297 20.17 -7.17 -4.08
N PRO A 298 21.35 -7.08 -4.73
CA PRO A 298 22.60 -7.64 -4.21
C PRO A 298 22.98 -7.14 -2.80
N ASN A 299 22.57 -5.92 -2.44
CA ASN A 299 22.83 -5.38 -1.10
C ASN A 299 22.02 -6.07 0.01
N ASN A 300 20.96 -6.82 -0.32
CA ASN A 300 20.16 -7.52 0.67
C ASN A 300 21.03 -8.44 1.54
N ARG A 301 20.95 -8.28 2.86
CA ARG A 301 21.88 -8.91 3.78
C ARG A 301 21.79 -10.44 3.79
N LEU A 302 20.57 -10.98 3.72
CA LEU A 302 20.34 -12.41 3.91
C LEU A 302 20.38 -13.18 2.59
N TYR A 303 19.84 -12.57 1.54
CA TYR A 303 19.62 -13.21 0.25
C TYR A 303 20.49 -12.62 -0.87
N GLY A 304 21.25 -11.55 -0.63
CA GLY A 304 22.03 -10.84 -1.65
C GLY A 304 23.07 -11.73 -2.34
N ASP A 305 23.94 -12.40 -1.57
CA ASP A 305 25.00 -13.25 -2.14
C ASP A 305 24.44 -14.45 -2.91
N TRP A 306 23.33 -15.02 -2.44
CA TRP A 306 22.74 -16.21 -3.05
C TRP A 306 21.74 -15.87 -4.15
N LEU A 307 20.64 -15.20 -3.81
CA LEU A 307 19.57 -14.90 -4.75
C LEU A 307 19.90 -13.68 -5.61
N GLY A 308 20.44 -12.61 -5.00
CA GLY A 308 20.85 -11.42 -5.74
C GLY A 308 21.97 -11.72 -6.75
N GLY A 309 23.00 -12.45 -6.34
CA GLY A 309 24.10 -12.83 -7.23
C GLY A 309 23.70 -13.73 -8.42
N ASN A 310 22.61 -14.49 -8.31
CA ASN A 310 22.17 -15.43 -9.35
C ASN A 310 20.99 -14.93 -10.20
N TYR A 311 20.11 -14.09 -9.65
CA TYR A 311 18.84 -13.73 -10.30
C TYR A 311 18.63 -12.22 -10.48
N HIS A 312 19.47 -11.36 -9.89
CA HIS A 312 19.34 -9.92 -10.07
C HIS A 312 19.54 -9.51 -11.53
N ARG A 313 18.59 -8.71 -12.03
CA ARG A 313 18.65 -8.10 -13.37
C ARG A 313 18.58 -6.58 -13.26
N HIS A 314 17.65 -6.09 -12.46
CA HIS A 314 17.43 -4.69 -12.17
C HIS A 314 16.58 -4.54 -10.91
N LEU A 315 16.70 -3.40 -10.21
CA LEU A 315 15.91 -3.11 -8.99
C LEU A 315 14.39 -3.24 -9.19
N GLU A 316 13.92 -2.91 -10.39
CA GLU A 316 12.50 -2.92 -10.79
C GLU A 316 11.91 -4.34 -10.80
N GLN A 317 12.77 -5.36 -10.92
CA GLN A 317 12.42 -6.78 -11.00
C GLN A 317 12.89 -7.58 -9.78
N ASP A 318 13.37 -6.93 -8.72
CA ASP A 318 13.69 -7.59 -7.45
C ASP A 318 12.40 -7.87 -6.68
N LEU A 319 11.66 -8.92 -7.09
CA LEU A 319 10.30 -9.19 -6.64
C LEU A 319 10.21 -10.22 -5.51
N PHE A 320 11.31 -10.81 -5.06
CA PHE A 320 11.26 -11.86 -4.04
C PHE A 320 10.75 -11.32 -2.70
N PRO A 321 9.61 -11.83 -2.19
CA PRO A 321 9.01 -11.32 -0.96
C PRO A 321 9.64 -11.86 0.33
N GLY A 322 10.53 -12.85 0.24
CA GLY A 322 11.12 -13.56 1.37
C GLY A 322 10.36 -14.85 1.75
N PHE A 323 11.09 -15.93 2.06
CA PHE A 323 10.51 -17.23 2.38
C PHE A 323 9.57 -17.20 3.60
N LEU A 324 9.97 -16.47 4.64
CA LEU A 324 9.16 -16.36 5.87
C LEU A 324 7.77 -15.78 5.57
N LEU A 325 7.69 -14.74 4.74
CA LEU A 325 6.41 -14.13 4.38
C LEU A 325 5.52 -15.13 3.62
N VAL A 326 6.09 -15.87 2.67
CA VAL A 326 5.37 -16.89 1.90
C VAL A 326 4.87 -18.02 2.81
N ILE A 327 5.72 -18.53 3.71
CA ILE A 327 5.34 -19.60 4.65
C ILE A 327 4.21 -19.13 5.56
N LEU A 328 4.32 -17.93 6.15
CA LEU A 328 3.27 -17.37 7.00
C LEU A 328 1.97 -17.15 6.21
N ALA A 329 2.05 -16.71 4.95
CA ALA A 329 0.90 -16.55 4.08
C ALA A 329 0.20 -17.89 3.79
N ILE A 330 0.96 -18.96 3.53
CA ILE A 330 0.43 -20.32 3.37
C ILE A 330 -0.26 -20.77 4.65
N VAL A 331 0.33 -20.54 5.83
CA VAL A 331 -0.33 -20.83 7.12
C VAL A 331 -1.62 -20.02 7.27
N GLY A 332 -1.63 -18.76 6.81
CA GLY A 332 -2.80 -17.90 6.77
C GLY A 332 -3.96 -18.44 5.93
N LEU A 333 -3.69 -19.27 4.92
CA LEU A 333 -4.74 -19.95 4.15
C LEU A 333 -5.56 -20.92 5.01
N PHE A 334 -5.05 -21.36 6.16
CA PHE A 334 -5.78 -22.21 7.10
C PHE A 334 -6.57 -21.40 8.15
N TYR A 335 -6.55 -20.07 8.11
CA TYR A 335 -7.34 -19.24 9.03
C TYR A 335 -8.83 -19.26 8.67
N THR A 336 -9.63 -20.02 9.44
CA THR A 336 -11.03 -20.35 9.08
C THR A 336 -12.05 -19.27 9.38
N ARG A 337 -11.74 -18.28 10.23
CA ARG A 337 -12.72 -17.27 10.68
C ARG A 337 -13.06 -16.20 9.63
N LEU A 338 -12.20 -16.00 8.62
CA LEU A 338 -12.30 -14.90 7.66
C LEU A 338 -12.28 -15.43 6.22
N VAL A 339 -13.27 -16.26 5.87
CA VAL A 339 -13.28 -16.99 4.60
C VAL A 339 -13.19 -16.04 3.40
N TRP A 340 -14.02 -14.99 3.38
CA TRP A 340 -14.04 -14.03 2.28
C TRP A 340 -12.74 -13.23 2.19
N GLU A 341 -12.29 -12.62 3.29
CA GLU A 341 -11.08 -11.80 3.30
C GLU A 341 -9.85 -12.60 2.86
N ARG A 342 -9.76 -13.85 3.31
CA ARG A 342 -8.70 -14.77 2.94
C ARG A 342 -8.66 -15.01 1.43
N TRP A 343 -9.80 -15.33 0.82
CA TRP A 343 -9.88 -15.55 -0.62
C TRP A 343 -9.72 -14.25 -1.42
N MET A 344 -10.19 -13.12 -0.92
CA MET A 344 -9.96 -11.80 -1.51
C MET A 344 -8.46 -11.44 -1.52
N LEU A 345 -7.75 -11.66 -0.41
CA LEU A 345 -6.30 -11.40 -0.33
C LEU A 345 -5.50 -12.36 -1.21
N LEU A 346 -5.91 -13.63 -1.30
CA LEU A 346 -5.31 -14.58 -2.23
C LEU A 346 -5.58 -14.17 -3.69
N GLY A 347 -6.81 -13.75 -4.00
CA GLY A 347 -7.20 -13.24 -5.32
C GLY A 347 -6.41 -11.99 -5.70
N LEU A 348 -6.24 -11.05 -4.76
CA LEU A 348 -5.38 -9.88 -4.93
C LEU A 348 -3.93 -10.29 -5.21
N THR A 349 -3.42 -11.25 -4.44
CA THR A 349 -2.07 -11.78 -4.63
C THR A 349 -1.89 -12.38 -6.01
N ALA A 350 -2.77 -13.32 -6.39
CA ALA A 350 -2.68 -14.07 -7.64
C ALA A 350 -2.91 -13.18 -8.87
N PHE A 351 -3.89 -12.28 -8.81
CA PHE A 351 -4.19 -11.38 -9.92
C PHE A 351 -3.07 -10.34 -10.12
N SER A 352 -2.53 -9.77 -9.05
CA SER A 352 -1.41 -8.82 -9.16
C SER A 352 -0.10 -9.52 -9.58
N PHE A 353 0.12 -10.75 -9.12
CA PHE A 353 1.21 -11.60 -9.62
C PHE A 353 1.06 -11.84 -11.12
N LEU A 354 -0.14 -12.15 -11.60
CA LEU A 354 -0.40 -12.32 -13.03
C LEU A 354 -0.13 -11.02 -13.80
N LEU A 355 -0.67 -9.89 -13.35
CA LEU A 355 -0.44 -8.59 -14.01
C LEU A 355 1.04 -8.17 -14.04
N SER A 356 1.86 -8.68 -13.11
CA SER A 356 3.28 -8.35 -13.07
C SER A 356 4.07 -8.79 -14.31
N PHE A 357 3.58 -9.81 -15.02
CA PHE A 357 4.21 -10.30 -16.25
C PHE A 357 3.90 -9.44 -17.49
N GLY A 358 3.18 -8.32 -17.35
CA GLY A 358 2.92 -7.39 -18.45
C GLY A 358 1.98 -7.95 -19.50
N VAL A 359 2.17 -7.56 -20.76
CA VAL A 359 1.26 -7.81 -21.91
C VAL A 359 1.25 -9.29 -22.31
N ILE A 360 2.42 -9.89 -22.43
CA ILE A 360 2.62 -11.28 -22.87
C ILE A 360 3.53 -11.97 -21.86
N PHE A 361 3.22 -13.22 -21.54
CA PHE A 361 4.11 -14.04 -20.71
C PHE A 361 4.29 -15.42 -21.32
N THR A 362 5.51 -15.97 -21.18
CA THR A 362 5.86 -17.28 -21.69
C THR A 362 5.67 -18.35 -20.60
N LEU A 363 4.90 -19.40 -20.90
CA LEU A 363 4.73 -20.59 -20.06
C LEU A 363 4.99 -21.85 -20.90
N PHE A 364 5.93 -22.71 -20.48
CA PHE A 364 6.36 -23.92 -21.23
C PHE A 364 6.63 -23.65 -22.73
N ASP A 365 7.46 -22.64 -23.02
CA ASP A 365 7.82 -22.20 -24.38
C ASP A 365 6.63 -21.79 -25.29
N ARG A 366 5.47 -21.49 -24.68
CA ARG A 366 4.32 -20.89 -25.35
C ARG A 366 4.01 -19.52 -24.79
N GLU A 367 3.66 -18.60 -25.66
CA GLU A 367 3.24 -17.26 -25.28
C GLU A 367 1.74 -17.22 -25.00
N TYR A 368 1.38 -16.50 -23.93
CA TYR A 368 0.01 -16.29 -23.51
C TYR A 368 -0.25 -14.80 -23.33
N THR A 369 -1.39 -14.33 -23.85
CA THR A 369 -1.86 -12.96 -23.63
C THR A 369 -2.32 -12.80 -22.19
N ASN A 370 -1.77 -11.81 -21.52
CA ASN A 370 -2.11 -11.49 -20.14
C ASN A 370 -3.34 -10.58 -20.07
N PRO A 371 -4.20 -10.69 -19.04
CA PRO A 371 -5.24 -9.70 -18.77
C PRO A 371 -4.75 -8.24 -18.68
N TYR A 372 -3.45 -8.00 -18.44
CA TYR A 372 -2.84 -6.67 -18.51
C TYR A 372 -3.19 -5.90 -19.80
N VAL A 373 -3.27 -6.60 -20.95
CA VAL A 373 -3.56 -5.99 -22.26
C VAL A 373 -4.89 -5.25 -22.26
N LEU A 374 -5.91 -5.81 -21.60
CA LEU A 374 -7.22 -5.16 -21.49
C LEU A 374 -7.12 -3.80 -20.80
N PHE A 375 -6.30 -3.69 -19.75
CA PHE A 375 -6.10 -2.43 -19.05
C PHE A 375 -5.27 -1.45 -19.89
N TYR A 376 -4.22 -1.95 -20.55
CA TYR A 376 -3.37 -1.17 -21.44
C TYR A 376 -4.12 -0.55 -22.62
N GLU A 377 -5.11 -1.27 -23.18
CA GLU A 377 -5.89 -0.82 -24.34
C GLU A 377 -7.11 0.01 -23.96
N ILE A 378 -7.79 -0.33 -22.86
CA ILE A 378 -9.11 0.24 -22.54
C ILE A 378 -9.02 1.39 -21.53
N VAL A 379 -8.10 1.32 -20.56
CA VAL A 379 -8.08 2.29 -19.44
C VAL A 379 -7.26 3.52 -19.84
N PRO A 380 -7.87 4.72 -19.88
CA PRO A 380 -7.15 5.94 -20.25
C PRO A 380 -5.93 6.21 -19.36
N GLY A 381 -4.79 6.48 -20.01
CA GLY A 381 -3.52 6.76 -19.35
C GLY A 381 -2.83 5.55 -18.71
N PHE A 382 -3.42 4.35 -18.75
CA PHE A 382 -2.76 3.14 -18.22
C PHE A 382 -1.44 2.82 -18.94
N GLN A 383 -1.30 3.28 -20.18
CA GLN A 383 -0.06 3.23 -20.96
C GLN A 383 1.09 4.02 -20.32
N ALA A 384 0.83 4.90 -19.34
CA ALA A 384 1.89 5.54 -18.57
C ALA A 384 2.66 4.55 -17.67
N ILE A 385 2.06 3.39 -17.36
CA ILE A 385 2.68 2.33 -16.56
C ILE A 385 3.68 1.56 -17.42
N ARG A 386 4.96 1.95 -17.34
CA ARG A 386 6.04 1.23 -18.03
C ARG A 386 6.49 -0.06 -17.33
N VAL A 387 6.51 -0.09 -15.99
CA VAL A 387 7.04 -1.22 -15.20
C VAL A 387 5.94 -2.12 -14.65
N ALA A 388 5.46 -3.07 -15.46
CA ALA A 388 4.43 -4.02 -15.00
C ALA A 388 4.87 -4.82 -13.76
N ALA A 389 6.17 -5.13 -13.61
CA ALA A 389 6.72 -5.88 -12.47
C ALA A 389 6.29 -5.34 -11.09
N ARG A 390 6.08 -4.02 -10.97
CA ARG A 390 5.65 -3.35 -9.73
C ARG A 390 4.28 -3.83 -9.20
N PHE A 391 3.40 -4.39 -10.05
CA PHE A 391 2.17 -5.03 -9.56
C PHE A 391 2.47 -6.17 -8.58
N GLY A 392 3.51 -6.96 -8.87
CA GLY A 392 4.02 -7.99 -7.98
C GLY A 392 4.60 -7.40 -6.70
N GLY A 393 5.50 -6.43 -6.83
CA GLY A 393 6.22 -5.82 -5.69
C GLY A 393 5.32 -5.10 -4.68
N HIS A 394 4.18 -4.55 -5.10
CA HIS A 394 3.28 -3.77 -4.24
C HIS A 394 1.94 -4.45 -3.94
N LEU A 395 1.11 -4.76 -4.95
CA LEU A 395 -0.23 -5.28 -4.70
C LEU A 395 -0.20 -6.75 -4.32
N ALA A 396 0.65 -7.57 -4.97
CA ALA A 396 0.75 -8.98 -4.61
C ALA A 396 1.31 -9.15 -3.20
N THR A 397 2.30 -8.35 -2.83
CA THR A 397 2.90 -8.36 -1.49
C THR A 397 1.97 -7.81 -0.42
N LEU A 398 1.06 -6.87 -0.73
CA LEU A 398 0.00 -6.45 0.20
C LEU A 398 -0.94 -7.62 0.53
N GLY A 399 -1.36 -8.37 -0.50
CA GLY A 399 -2.17 -9.58 -0.32
C GLY A 399 -1.45 -10.64 0.53
N LEU A 400 -0.18 -10.92 0.21
CA LEU A 400 0.68 -11.83 0.99
C LEU A 400 0.85 -11.37 2.44
N ALA A 401 1.10 -10.08 2.69
CA ALA A 401 1.23 -9.54 4.03
C ALA A 401 -0.05 -9.69 4.85
N GLY A 402 -1.22 -9.45 4.24
CA GLY A 402 -2.51 -9.71 4.88
C GLY A 402 -2.70 -11.18 5.26
N LEU A 403 -2.39 -12.11 4.35
CA LEU A 403 -2.43 -13.56 4.60
C LEU A 403 -1.43 -13.97 5.68
N ALA A 404 -0.21 -13.46 5.64
CA ALA A 404 0.80 -13.73 6.65
C ALA A 404 0.36 -13.25 8.03
N GLY A 405 -0.29 -12.08 8.10
CA GLY A 405 -0.96 -11.60 9.31
C GLY A 405 -1.99 -12.60 9.85
N MET A 406 -2.84 -13.16 8.98
CA MET A 406 -3.76 -14.24 9.37
C MET A 406 -3.02 -15.49 9.85
N GLY A 407 -1.90 -15.85 9.23
CA GLY A 407 -1.06 -16.98 9.65
C GLY A 407 -0.45 -16.79 11.03
N VAL A 408 0.09 -15.61 11.32
CA VAL A 408 0.59 -15.24 12.66
C VAL A 408 -0.54 -15.28 13.69
N ALA A 409 -1.73 -14.76 13.34
CA ALA A 409 -2.89 -14.81 14.22
C ALA A 409 -3.31 -16.27 14.52
N LEU A 410 -3.27 -17.16 13.53
CA LEU A 410 -3.55 -18.58 13.69
C LEU A 410 -2.56 -19.24 14.66
N ILE A 411 -1.26 -19.01 14.45
CA ILE A 411 -0.19 -19.56 15.30
C ILE A 411 -0.39 -19.08 16.75
N VAL A 412 -0.62 -17.79 16.96
CA VAL A 412 -0.86 -17.23 18.30
C VAL A 412 -2.10 -17.85 18.95
N GLN A 413 -3.19 -18.06 18.20
CA GLN A 413 -4.40 -18.72 18.70
C GLN A 413 -4.14 -20.19 19.09
N GLN A 414 -3.43 -20.94 18.25
CA GLN A 414 -3.09 -22.34 18.52
C GLN A 414 -2.17 -22.51 19.73
N VAL A 415 -1.17 -21.63 19.88
CA VAL A 415 -0.28 -21.65 21.04
C VAL A 415 -1.06 -21.36 22.33
N ARG A 416 -1.94 -20.36 22.33
CA ARG A 416 -2.81 -20.07 23.49
C ARG A 416 -3.74 -21.24 23.83
N ALA A 417 -4.28 -21.92 22.83
CA ALA A 417 -5.15 -23.07 23.05
C ALA A 417 -4.41 -24.26 23.66
N ARG A 418 -3.13 -24.47 23.29
CA ARG A 418 -2.31 -25.57 23.82
C ARG A 418 -1.71 -25.26 25.19
N ILE A 419 -1.45 -24.00 25.51
CA ILE A 419 -0.87 -23.58 26.79
C ILE A 419 -1.69 -22.41 27.34
N PRO A 420 -2.77 -22.69 28.10
CA PRO A 420 -3.70 -21.66 28.58
C PRO A 420 -3.07 -20.64 29.52
N ASP A 421 -2.06 -21.07 30.30
CA ASP A 421 -1.36 -20.23 31.29
C ASP A 421 -0.29 -19.31 30.66
N LEU A 422 -0.17 -19.26 29.32
CA LEU A 422 0.81 -18.40 28.66
C LEU A 422 0.53 -16.94 29.02
N ARG A 423 1.45 -16.33 29.77
CA ARG A 423 1.35 -14.92 30.15
C ARG A 423 1.44 -14.05 28.89
N ARG A 424 0.81 -12.88 28.90
CA ARG A 424 0.89 -11.90 27.78
C ARG A 424 2.33 -11.64 27.32
N GLY A 425 3.31 -11.66 28.24
CA GLY A 425 4.73 -11.51 27.94
C GLY A 425 5.32 -12.61 27.05
N GLN A 426 4.92 -13.88 27.22
CA GLN A 426 5.44 -15.00 26.42
C GLN A 426 4.90 -14.97 24.97
N ILE A 427 3.68 -14.47 24.79
CA ILE A 427 3.08 -14.26 23.46
C ILE A 427 3.77 -13.11 22.74
N ALA A 428 4.12 -12.06 23.48
CA ALA A 428 4.97 -11.00 22.96
C ALA A 428 6.33 -11.56 22.54
N SER A 429 6.94 -12.47 23.30
CA SER A 429 8.21 -13.12 22.91
C SER A 429 8.13 -13.90 21.61
N ILE A 430 7.05 -14.65 21.36
CA ILE A 430 6.84 -15.33 20.07
C ILE A 430 6.69 -14.32 18.93
N GLY A 431 5.90 -13.27 19.16
CA GLY A 431 5.74 -12.16 18.23
C GLY A 431 7.06 -11.47 17.92
N VAL A 432 7.88 -11.22 18.94
CA VAL A 432 9.23 -10.66 18.82
C VAL A 432 10.13 -11.61 18.06
N GLY A 433 10.09 -12.92 18.30
CA GLY A 433 10.88 -13.91 17.54
C GLY A 433 10.54 -13.90 16.05
N VAL A 434 9.25 -13.95 15.71
CA VAL A 434 8.80 -13.85 14.31
C VAL A 434 9.20 -12.50 13.71
N LEU A 435 9.03 -11.41 14.45
CA LEU A 435 9.43 -10.08 14.02
C LEU A 435 10.94 -9.98 13.79
N CYS A 436 11.78 -10.49 14.69
CA CYS A 436 13.23 -10.53 14.53
C CYS A 436 13.63 -11.31 13.28
N LEU A 437 13.03 -12.48 13.06
CA LEU A 437 13.24 -13.23 11.81
C LEU A 437 12.79 -12.44 10.58
N THR A 438 11.66 -11.72 10.68
CA THR A 438 11.19 -10.86 9.59
C THR A 438 12.15 -9.72 9.33
N ILE A 439 12.67 -9.07 10.37
CA ILE A 439 13.70 -8.02 10.29
C ILE A 439 14.92 -8.57 9.58
N MET A 440 15.45 -9.72 10.00
CA MET A 440 16.62 -10.33 9.36
C MET A 440 16.39 -10.64 7.87
N THR A 441 15.17 -11.03 7.49
CA THR A 441 14.84 -11.27 6.06
C THR A 441 14.61 -9.99 5.26
N ALA A 442 14.24 -8.90 5.93
CA ALA A 442 13.96 -7.59 5.34
C ALA A 442 15.21 -6.70 5.26
N GLU A 443 16.25 -7.00 6.05
CA GLU A 443 17.45 -6.19 6.19
C GLU A 443 18.17 -6.04 4.84
N TYR A 444 18.08 -4.84 4.29
CA TYR A 444 18.49 -4.53 2.92
C TYR A 444 19.97 -4.12 2.79
N SER A 445 20.66 -3.80 3.89
CA SER A 445 22.11 -3.55 3.93
C SER A 445 22.62 -3.59 5.38
N HIS A 446 23.94 -3.76 5.58
CA HIS A 446 24.59 -3.66 6.91
C HIS A 446 24.62 -2.23 7.46
N ASN A 447 24.53 -1.25 6.56
CA ASN A 447 24.28 0.18 6.74
C ASN A 447 23.93 0.72 5.34
N MET A 448 23.03 1.70 5.22
CA MET A 448 22.95 2.42 3.94
C MET A 448 24.28 3.16 3.72
N ASP A 449 24.94 2.88 2.60
CA ASP A 449 26.11 3.64 2.16
C ASP A 449 25.63 5.01 1.69
N LEU A 450 25.51 5.91 2.66
CA LEU A 450 25.18 7.31 2.38
C LEU A 450 26.36 7.95 1.62
N PRO A 451 26.07 8.75 0.59
CA PRO A 451 27.08 9.29 -0.30
C PRO A 451 27.78 10.56 0.22
#